data_AF-A0A949IFJ9-F1
#
_entry.id   AF-A0A949IFJ9-F1
#
_cell.length_a   1.000
_cell.length_b   1.000
_cell.length_c   1.000
_cell.angle_alpha   90.00
_cell.angle_beta   90.00
_cell.angle_gamma   90.00
#
_symmetry.space_group_name_H-M   'P 1'
#
loop_
_entity.id
_entity.type
_entity.pdbx_description
1 polymer ?
#
loop_
_entity_poly.entity_id
_entity_poly.type
_entity_poly.pdbx_seq_one_letter_code
_entity_poly.pdbx_strand_id
1 'polypeptide(L)'
;MIKRFVAVAALGLAACASLTGPRTLTVSPGQIEQALTRQLPLERAYGDLVDVRVRHPVVRLLPDENRIAAAFDIRVTPRLLGRSYDGHLALDSALRFEPQDGTLRLDKPRIRQLDVAGWAGGDAAVLQRLGSFVIEELLHDAPVYRLSPGDLTYAGVRYLPGDLRVTPAGLAVTLVPQAAP
;
A
#
# COMPACT_ATOMS: atom_id res chain seq x y z
N MET A 1 -57.46 21.72 -49.36
CA MET A 1 -56.16 21.17 -49.83
C MET A 1 -55.19 21.15 -48.68
N ILE A 2 -54.81 19.95 -48.28
CA ILE A 2 -53.93 19.60 -47.16
C ILE A 2 -52.50 20.00 -47.53
N LYS A 3 -51.78 20.73 -46.65
CA LYS A 3 -50.31 20.78 -46.68
C LYS A 3 -49.78 20.38 -45.31
N ARG A 4 -49.06 19.26 -45.32
CA ARG A 4 -48.59 18.47 -44.18
C ARG A 4 -47.42 19.15 -43.47
N PHE A 5 -47.43 18.98 -42.16
CA PHE A 5 -46.33 19.15 -41.21
C PHE A 5 -45.02 18.51 -41.69
N VAL A 6 -43.90 19.20 -41.47
CA VAL A 6 -42.67 18.57 -40.96
C VAL A 6 -42.00 19.54 -39.98
N ALA A 7 -42.32 19.41 -38.70
CA ALA A 7 -41.47 19.90 -37.62
C ALA A 7 -40.51 18.75 -37.29
N VAL A 8 -39.26 18.82 -37.77
CA VAL A 8 -38.22 17.87 -37.34
C VAL A 8 -37.74 18.34 -35.98
N ALA A 9 -38.08 17.55 -34.96
CA ALA A 9 -37.61 17.69 -33.60
C ALA A 9 -36.09 17.51 -33.52
N ALA A 10 -35.36 18.59 -33.23
CA ALA A 10 -33.99 18.51 -32.74
C ALA A 10 -34.03 18.32 -31.22
N LEU A 11 -34.14 17.07 -30.77
CA LEU A 11 -34.12 16.72 -29.35
C LEU A 11 -33.22 15.49 -29.13
N GLY A 12 -32.08 15.73 -28.46
CA GLY A 12 -31.52 14.81 -27.47
C GLY A 12 -30.58 13.71 -27.95
N LEU A 13 -29.32 14.06 -28.27
CA LEU A 13 -28.19 13.12 -28.28
C LEU A 13 -26.98 13.73 -27.54
N ALA A 14 -27.20 14.22 -26.32
CA ALA A 14 -26.14 14.66 -25.42
C ALA A 14 -26.29 13.96 -24.06
N ALA A 15 -26.15 12.63 -24.05
CA ALA A 15 -26.20 11.85 -22.81
C ALA A 15 -25.34 10.56 -22.83
N CYS A 16 -24.23 10.53 -23.59
CA CYS A 16 -23.27 9.40 -23.56
C CYS A 16 -22.00 9.72 -22.75
N ALA A 17 -22.07 10.61 -21.76
CA ALA A 17 -20.91 11.00 -20.95
C ALA A 17 -20.85 10.34 -19.55
N SER A 18 -21.81 9.49 -19.18
CA SER A 18 -21.98 9.07 -17.77
C SER A 18 -21.78 7.58 -17.47
N LEU A 19 -21.46 6.71 -18.44
CA LEU A 19 -21.37 5.28 -18.16
C LEU A 19 -20.02 4.85 -17.52
N THR A 20 -18.97 5.65 -17.68
CA THR A 20 -17.61 5.33 -17.21
C THR A 20 -16.99 6.55 -16.54
N GLY A 21 -17.57 6.98 -15.41
CA GLY A 21 -17.05 8.06 -14.57
C GLY A 21 -16.02 7.57 -13.54
N PRO A 22 -15.47 8.47 -12.71
CA PRO A 22 -14.58 8.09 -11.61
C PRO A 22 -15.22 7.07 -10.67
N ARG A 23 -14.41 6.14 -10.17
CA ARG A 23 -14.85 5.08 -9.26
C ARG A 23 -13.97 5.06 -8.02
N THR A 24 -14.43 4.42 -6.96
CA THR A 24 -13.61 4.21 -5.76
C THR A 24 -13.50 2.73 -5.48
N LEU A 25 -12.27 2.23 -5.39
CA LEU A 25 -11.97 0.91 -4.87
C LEU A 25 -11.61 1.06 -3.38
N THR A 26 -12.21 0.25 -2.52
CA THR A 26 -11.85 0.25 -1.08
C THR A 26 -11.09 -1.02 -0.75
N VAL A 27 -9.87 -0.88 -0.25
CA VAL A 27 -9.04 -1.98 0.26
C VAL A 27 -9.11 -2.00 1.78
N SER A 28 -9.67 -3.06 2.35
CA SER A 28 -9.80 -3.23 3.81
C SER A 28 -8.46 -3.52 4.49
N PRO A 29 -8.32 -3.27 5.80
CA PRO A 29 -7.12 -3.63 6.56
C PRO A 29 -6.75 -5.11 6.43
N GLY A 30 -7.73 -6.01 6.56
CA GLY A 30 -7.50 -7.45 6.43
C GLY A 30 -7.00 -7.86 5.04
N GLN A 31 -7.41 -7.17 3.97
CA GLN A 31 -6.85 -7.41 2.64
C GLN A 31 -5.39 -6.96 2.54
N ILE A 32 -5.02 -5.86 3.20
CA ILE A 32 -3.63 -5.40 3.28
C ILE A 32 -2.80 -6.39 4.11
N GLU A 33 -3.29 -6.80 5.28
CA GLU A 33 -2.64 -7.81 6.13
C GLU A 33 -2.43 -9.12 5.37
N GLN A 34 -3.43 -9.59 4.63
CA GLN A 34 -3.32 -10.81 3.82
C GLN A 34 -2.34 -10.64 2.66
N ALA A 35 -2.29 -9.46 2.04
CA ALA A 35 -1.30 -9.16 1.01
C ALA A 35 0.13 -9.18 1.57
N LEU A 36 0.34 -8.50 2.71
CA LEU A 36 1.62 -8.51 3.43
C LEU A 36 2.00 -9.94 3.85
N THR A 37 1.08 -10.70 4.44
CA THR A 37 1.32 -12.09 4.87
C THR A 37 1.81 -12.97 3.74
N ARG A 38 1.27 -12.82 2.52
CA ARG A 38 1.70 -13.57 1.34
C ARG A 38 3.10 -13.20 0.84
N GLN A 39 3.59 -12.01 1.18
CA GLN A 39 4.95 -11.58 0.90
C GLN A 39 5.94 -12.05 1.98
N LEU A 40 5.44 -12.59 3.11
CA LEU A 40 6.23 -13.06 4.24
C LEU A 40 6.32 -14.61 4.25
N PRO A 41 7.34 -15.19 4.93
CA PRO A 41 8.45 -14.52 5.58
C PRO A 41 9.46 -14.01 4.56
N LEU A 42 9.79 -12.72 4.67
CA LEU A 42 10.91 -12.16 3.93
C LEU A 42 12.19 -12.64 4.62
N GLU A 43 12.70 -13.82 4.24
CA GLU A 43 14.05 -14.23 4.61
C GLU A 43 15.01 -13.54 3.65
N ARG A 44 15.59 -12.45 4.12
CA ARG A 44 16.57 -11.70 3.37
C ARG A 44 17.83 -11.60 4.21
N ALA A 45 18.88 -12.19 3.65
CA ALA A 45 20.25 -11.92 4.03
C ALA A 45 20.56 -10.50 3.58
N TYR A 46 20.79 -9.60 4.54
CA TYR A 46 21.09 -8.21 4.21
C TYR A 46 22.57 -7.95 4.43
N GLY A 47 23.33 -8.12 3.33
CA GLY A 47 24.78 -8.12 3.35
C GLY A 47 25.35 -9.23 4.25
N ASP A 48 26.45 -8.91 4.92
CA ASP A 48 27.17 -9.85 5.80
C ASP A 48 26.86 -9.65 7.29
N LEU A 49 25.95 -8.73 7.62
CA LEU A 49 25.77 -8.24 8.99
C LEU A 49 24.66 -9.00 9.74
N VAL A 50 23.47 -9.12 9.13
CA VAL A 50 22.27 -9.56 9.84
C VAL A 50 21.25 -10.21 8.91
N ASP A 51 20.59 -11.25 9.43
CA ASP A 51 19.37 -11.80 8.85
C ASP A 51 18.17 -11.28 9.64
N VAL A 52 17.19 -10.71 8.94
CA VAL A 52 15.94 -10.21 9.55
C VAL A 52 14.78 -11.00 8.98
N ARG A 53 13.93 -11.52 9.86
CA ARG A 53 12.66 -12.16 9.51
C ARG A 53 11.53 -11.35 10.10
N VAL A 54 10.53 -11.07 9.27
CA VAL A 54 9.32 -10.33 9.66
C VAL A 54 8.12 -11.26 9.52
N ARG A 55 7.22 -11.27 10.51
CA ARG A 55 6.04 -12.15 10.56
C ARG A 55 4.86 -11.44 11.24
N HIS A 56 3.68 -12.05 11.10
CA HIS A 56 2.42 -11.63 11.74
C HIS A 56 2.11 -10.13 11.55
N PRO A 57 1.87 -9.68 10.31
CA PRO A 57 1.52 -8.29 10.07
C PRO A 57 0.13 -7.98 10.65
N VAL A 58 0.04 -6.92 11.45
CA VAL A 58 -1.23 -6.35 11.92
C VAL A 58 -1.32 -4.92 11.41
N VAL A 59 -2.40 -4.59 10.71
CA VAL A 59 -2.61 -3.29 10.06
C VAL A 59 -3.78 -2.56 10.71
N ARG A 60 -3.58 -1.28 10.97
CA ARG A 60 -4.61 -0.36 11.46
C ARG A 60 -4.67 0.86 10.55
N LEU A 61 -5.86 1.44 10.45
CA LEU A 61 -6.08 2.66 9.69
C LEU A 61 -5.97 3.87 10.62
N LEU A 62 -5.31 4.92 10.15
CA LEU A 62 -5.23 6.23 10.81
C LEU A 62 -5.83 7.30 9.88
N PRO A 63 -7.17 7.41 9.80
CA PRO A 63 -7.83 8.30 8.83
C PRO A 63 -7.49 9.78 9.03
N ASP A 64 -7.36 10.22 10.28
CA ASP A 64 -7.06 11.61 10.61
C ASP A 64 -5.69 12.06 10.10
N GLU A 65 -4.74 11.13 9.99
CA GLU A 65 -3.41 11.37 9.44
C GLU A 65 -3.30 11.02 7.95
N ASN A 66 -4.34 10.43 7.35
CA ASN A 66 -4.32 9.79 6.03
C ASN A 66 -3.24 8.70 5.90
N ARG A 67 -3.05 7.88 6.95
CA ARG A 67 -1.92 6.94 7.06
C ARG A 67 -2.37 5.56 7.51
N ILE A 68 -1.55 4.55 7.25
CA ILE A 68 -1.71 3.21 7.82
C ILE A 68 -0.68 3.01 8.92
N ALA A 69 -1.05 2.30 9.98
CA ALA A 69 -0.11 1.76 10.94
C ALA A 69 0.06 0.26 10.68
N ALA A 70 1.28 -0.23 10.80
CA ALA A 70 1.59 -1.64 10.68
C ALA A 70 2.51 -2.07 11.83
N ALA A 71 2.22 -3.24 12.39
CA ALA A 71 3.01 -3.85 13.44
C ALA A 71 3.39 -5.27 13.04
N PHE A 72 4.59 -5.70 13.42
CA PHE A 72 5.16 -6.98 13.03
C PHE A 72 5.95 -7.59 14.18
N ASP A 73 5.93 -8.91 14.25
CA ASP A 73 6.93 -9.67 14.99
C ASP A 73 8.19 -9.79 14.13
N ILE A 74 9.34 -9.48 14.72
CA ILE A 74 10.63 -9.59 14.04
C ILE A 74 11.53 -10.59 14.74
N ARG A 75 12.38 -11.25 13.95
CA ARG A 75 13.52 -12.02 14.44
C ARG A 75 14.78 -11.53 13.77
N VAL A 76 15.75 -11.16 14.58
CA VAL A 76 17.03 -10.60 14.14
C VAL A 76 18.13 -11.59 14.47
N THR A 77 18.93 -11.99 13.49
CA THR A 77 20.02 -12.94 13.64
C THR A 77 21.30 -12.32 13.11
N PRO A 78 22.14 -11.70 13.97
CA PRO A 78 23.44 -11.20 13.54
C PRO A 78 24.34 -12.37 13.14
N ARG A 79 24.92 -12.31 11.94
CA ARG A 79 25.69 -13.41 11.34
C ARG A 79 26.95 -13.73 12.13
N LEU A 80 27.56 -12.71 12.73
CA LEU A 80 28.78 -12.85 13.53
C LEU A 80 28.55 -13.45 14.93
N LEU A 81 27.33 -13.31 15.48
CA LEU A 81 27.05 -13.68 16.88
C LEU A 81 26.33 -15.03 17.02
N GLY A 82 25.80 -15.59 15.92
CA GLY A 82 25.15 -16.91 15.90
C GLY A 82 23.87 -17.05 16.74
N ARG A 83 23.47 -16.01 17.49
CA ARG A 83 22.26 -15.97 18.30
C ARG A 83 21.17 -15.13 17.64
N SER A 84 19.93 -15.60 17.74
CA SER A 84 18.76 -14.88 17.25
C SER A 84 18.04 -14.19 18.40
N TYR A 85 17.43 -13.05 18.10
CA TYR A 85 16.65 -12.26 19.06
C TYR A 85 15.28 -11.97 18.47
N ASP A 86 14.24 -12.20 19.26
CA ASP A 86 12.88 -11.84 18.89
C ASP A 86 12.60 -10.40 19.29
N GLY A 87 11.70 -9.75 18.55
CA GLY A 87 11.42 -8.35 18.73
C GLY A 87 10.10 -7.93 18.11
N HIS A 88 9.81 -6.64 18.23
CA HIS A 88 8.61 -6.02 17.69
C HIS A 88 8.98 -4.76 16.91
N LEU A 89 8.37 -4.59 15.73
CA LEU A 89 8.48 -3.39 14.91
C LEU A 89 7.09 -2.82 14.70
N ALA A 90 6.88 -1.56 15.08
CA ALA A 90 5.71 -0.79 14.72
C ALA A 90 6.10 0.44 13.91
N LEU A 91 5.35 0.71 12.85
CA LEU A 91 5.53 1.85 11.98
C LEU A 91 4.19 2.42 11.55
N ASP A 92 4.23 3.65 11.04
CA ASP A 92 3.14 4.23 10.29
C ASP A 92 3.64 4.84 8.98
N SER A 93 2.79 4.91 7.96
CA SER A 93 3.17 5.43 6.65
C SER A 93 1.99 6.05 5.92
N ALA A 94 2.27 7.08 5.12
CA ALA A 94 1.37 7.40 4.02
C ALA A 94 1.55 6.34 2.92
N LEU A 95 0.68 6.39 1.92
CA LEU A 95 0.74 5.47 0.79
C LEU A 95 0.78 6.26 -0.51
N ARG A 96 1.53 5.74 -1.48
CA ARG A 96 1.56 6.22 -2.86
C ARG A 96 1.23 5.08 -3.81
N PHE A 97 0.70 5.42 -4.97
CA PHE A 97 0.57 4.46 -6.07
C PHE A 97 1.84 4.46 -6.93
N GLU A 98 2.29 3.28 -7.33
CA GLU A 98 3.37 3.06 -8.29
C GLU A 98 2.78 2.58 -9.64
N PRO A 99 2.71 3.45 -10.65
CA PRO A 99 2.11 3.10 -11.94
C PRO A 99 2.89 2.03 -12.72
N GLN A 100 4.19 1.87 -12.46
CA GLN A 100 5.01 0.92 -13.22
C GLN A 100 4.61 -0.54 -12.98
N ASP A 101 4.20 -0.89 -11.75
CA ASP A 101 3.91 -2.27 -11.37
C ASP A 101 2.54 -2.46 -10.67
N GLY A 102 1.73 -1.40 -10.64
CA GLY A 102 0.38 -1.42 -10.10
C GLY A 102 0.33 -1.60 -8.58
N THR A 103 1.39 -1.23 -7.86
CA THR A 103 1.46 -1.41 -6.41
C THR A 103 1.12 -0.14 -5.64
N LEU A 104 0.56 -0.33 -4.45
CA LEU A 104 0.51 0.67 -3.40
C LEU A 104 1.78 0.48 -2.56
N ARG A 105 2.55 1.55 -2.38
CA ARG A 105 3.85 1.54 -1.70
C ARG A 105 3.85 2.48 -0.51
N LEU A 106 4.68 2.16 0.48
CA LEU A 106 4.94 3.05 1.62
C LEU A 106 5.51 4.38 1.12
N ASP A 107 4.90 5.49 1.55
CA ASP A 107 5.42 6.84 1.39
C ASP A 107 5.66 7.47 2.77
N LYS A 108 6.89 7.95 3.00
CA LYS A 108 7.33 8.56 4.27
C LYS A 108 7.01 7.68 5.49
N PRO A 109 7.54 6.44 5.53
CA PRO A 109 7.38 5.59 6.69
C PRO A 109 8.07 6.21 7.91
N ARG A 110 7.45 6.10 9.08
CA ARG A 110 8.04 6.47 10.37
C ARG A 110 8.02 5.26 11.28
N ILE A 111 9.18 4.87 11.79
CA ILE A 111 9.25 3.89 12.87
C ILE A 111 8.67 4.53 14.13
N ARG A 112 7.73 3.83 14.75
CA ARG A 112 7.08 4.22 15.99
C ARG A 112 7.66 3.49 17.18
N GLN A 113 8.04 2.23 16.97
CA GLN A 113 8.60 1.37 18.00
C GLN A 113 9.48 0.31 17.34
N LEU A 114 10.64 0.05 17.94
CA LEU A 114 11.52 -1.04 17.56
C LEU A 114 12.16 -1.59 18.82
N ASP A 115 11.74 -2.77 19.23
CA ASP A 115 12.24 -3.45 20.42
C ASP A 115 12.77 -4.82 20.05
N VAL A 116 13.88 -5.23 20.66
CA VAL A 116 14.48 -6.56 20.44
C VAL A 116 14.80 -7.15 21.82
N ALA A 117 14.06 -8.18 22.21
CA ALA A 117 14.18 -8.83 23.51
C ALA A 117 15.52 -9.55 23.65
N GLY A 118 16.06 -9.57 24.87
CA GLY A 118 17.37 -10.19 25.15
C GLY A 118 18.56 -9.38 24.61
N TRP A 119 18.32 -8.24 23.98
CA TRP A 119 19.33 -7.22 23.68
C TRP A 119 19.68 -6.42 24.95
N ALA A 120 19.96 -7.11 26.06
CA ALA A 120 20.23 -6.49 27.36
C ALA A 120 21.69 -6.05 27.54
N GLY A 121 22.52 -6.06 26.48
CA GLY A 121 23.96 -5.78 26.64
C GLY A 121 24.77 -5.35 25.41
N GLY A 122 24.20 -4.68 24.40
CA GLY A 122 24.95 -4.35 23.18
C GLY A 122 24.67 -2.98 22.59
N ASP A 123 25.46 -1.97 22.98
CA ASP A 123 25.79 -0.76 22.22
C ASP A 123 24.64 -0.08 21.41
N ALA A 124 24.11 1.04 21.92
CA ALA A 124 23.06 1.84 21.26
C ALA A 124 23.36 2.16 19.78
N ALA A 125 24.65 2.23 19.42
CA ALA A 125 25.12 2.42 18.06
C ALA A 125 24.74 1.28 17.09
N VAL A 126 24.60 0.04 17.57
CA VAL A 126 24.18 -1.09 16.73
C VAL A 126 22.67 -1.05 16.49
N LEU A 127 21.88 -0.73 17.54
CA LEU A 127 20.43 -0.59 17.40
C LEU A 127 20.08 0.60 16.49
N GLN A 128 20.82 1.70 16.59
CA GLN A 128 20.67 2.85 15.70
C GLN A 128 20.99 2.47 14.24
N ARG A 129 22.09 1.75 13.99
CA ARG A 129 22.43 1.25 12.65
C ARG A 129 21.36 0.31 12.09
N LEU A 130 20.82 -0.58 12.92
CA LEU A 130 19.73 -1.47 12.51
C LEU A 130 18.46 -0.68 12.17
N GLY A 131 18.11 0.33 12.97
CA GLY A 131 16.99 1.22 12.72
C GLY A 131 17.13 2.00 11.40
N SER A 132 18.29 2.63 11.17
CA SER A 132 18.59 3.31 9.90
C SER A 132 18.47 2.36 8.71
N PHE A 133 19.06 1.17 8.82
CA PHE A 133 18.97 0.14 7.80
C PHE A 133 17.51 -0.27 7.51
N VAL A 134 16.69 -0.49 8.54
CA VAL A 134 15.26 -0.82 8.35
C VAL A 134 14.54 0.30 7.59
N ILE A 135 14.80 1.57 7.93
CA ILE A 135 14.19 2.71 7.23
C ILE A 135 14.61 2.75 5.76
N GLU A 136 15.90 2.60 5.49
CA GLU A 136 16.49 2.78 4.15
C GLU A 136 16.21 1.62 3.21
N GLU A 137 16.23 0.38 3.69
CA GLU A 137 16.20 -0.80 2.81
C GLU A 137 14.88 -1.58 2.90
N LEU A 138 14.28 -1.68 4.09
CA LEU A 138 13.06 -2.46 4.27
C LEU A 138 11.80 -1.64 4.02
N LEU A 139 11.81 -0.38 4.44
CA LEU A 139 10.61 0.47 4.41
C LEU A 139 10.60 1.42 3.21
N HIS A 140 11.77 1.75 2.65
CA HIS A 140 11.84 2.61 1.49
C HIS A 140 11.11 1.95 0.31
N ASP A 141 10.04 2.59 -0.11
CA ASP A 141 9.26 2.20 -1.29
C ASP A 141 8.72 0.76 -1.26
N ALA A 142 8.50 0.22 -0.07
CA ALA A 142 8.05 -1.16 0.08
C ALA A 142 6.60 -1.33 -0.41
N PRO A 143 6.29 -2.33 -1.26
CA PRO A 143 4.94 -2.58 -1.73
C PRO A 143 4.06 -3.22 -0.66
N VAL A 144 2.95 -2.59 -0.32
CA VAL A 144 1.99 -3.12 0.68
C VAL A 144 0.84 -3.91 0.05
N TYR A 145 0.45 -3.56 -1.18
CA TYR A 145 -0.68 -4.15 -1.87
C TYR A 145 -0.52 -3.98 -3.38
N ARG A 146 -1.01 -4.93 -4.18
CA ARG A 146 -1.04 -4.81 -5.64
C ARG A 146 -2.47 -4.79 -6.12
N LEU A 147 -2.84 -3.75 -6.87
CA LEU A 147 -4.13 -3.69 -7.55
C LEU A 147 -4.15 -4.74 -8.65
N SER A 148 -5.24 -5.49 -8.75
CA SER A 148 -5.36 -6.47 -9.83
C SER A 148 -5.62 -5.77 -11.16
N PRO A 149 -5.21 -6.35 -12.30
CA PRO A 149 -5.54 -5.78 -13.62
C PRO A 149 -7.05 -5.60 -13.83
N GLY A 150 -7.88 -6.45 -13.21
CA GLY A 150 -9.33 -6.35 -13.22
C GLY A 150 -9.88 -5.17 -12.41
N ASP A 151 -9.19 -4.73 -11.36
CA ASP A 151 -9.58 -3.51 -10.62
C ASP A 151 -9.38 -2.26 -11.49
N LEU A 152 -8.32 -2.28 -12.30
CA LEU A 152 -7.93 -1.19 -13.19
C LEU A 152 -8.63 -1.22 -14.55
N THR A 153 -9.52 -2.18 -14.80
CA THR A 153 -10.24 -2.29 -16.08
C THR A 153 -11.71 -2.58 -15.83
N TYR A 154 -12.60 -1.74 -16.37
CA TYR A 154 -14.04 -1.97 -16.24
C TYR A 154 -14.77 -1.54 -17.50
N ALA A 155 -15.67 -2.40 -17.97
CA ALA A 155 -16.42 -2.19 -19.21
C ALA A 155 -15.53 -1.83 -20.41
N GLY A 156 -14.34 -2.44 -20.51
CA GLY A 156 -13.36 -2.16 -21.57
C GLY A 156 -12.57 -0.85 -21.41
N VAL A 157 -12.85 -0.07 -20.37
CA VAL A 157 -12.12 1.17 -20.05
C VAL A 157 -11.04 0.89 -19.02
N ARG A 158 -9.82 1.36 -19.29
CA ARG A 158 -8.71 1.34 -18.33
C ARG A 158 -8.83 2.51 -17.37
N TYR A 159 -8.55 2.27 -16.10
CA TYR A 159 -8.56 3.27 -15.05
C TYR A 159 -7.14 3.45 -14.52
N LEU A 160 -6.82 4.71 -14.19
CA LEU A 160 -5.60 5.07 -13.48
C LEU A 160 -5.97 5.43 -12.03
N PRO A 161 -5.22 4.94 -11.04
CA PRO A 161 -5.36 5.41 -9.67
C PRO A 161 -5.05 6.90 -9.56
N GLY A 162 -5.94 7.60 -8.86
CA GLY A 162 -5.81 9.00 -8.50
C GLY A 162 -5.56 9.13 -7.00
N ASP A 163 -6.44 9.85 -6.31
CA ASP A 163 -6.30 10.12 -4.88
C ASP A 163 -6.37 8.84 -4.02
N LEU A 164 -5.51 8.80 -3.01
CA LEU A 164 -5.44 7.75 -2.00
C LEU A 164 -5.88 8.32 -0.65
N ARG A 165 -6.96 7.78 -0.11
CA ARG A 165 -7.51 8.24 1.16
C ARG A 165 -7.76 7.10 2.12
N VAL A 166 -7.15 7.17 3.29
CA VAL A 166 -7.44 6.29 4.41
C VAL A 166 -8.73 6.74 5.07
N THR A 167 -9.68 5.82 5.18
CA THR A 167 -11.00 6.04 5.80
C THR A 167 -11.21 5.02 6.92
N PRO A 168 -12.20 5.17 7.80
CA PRO A 168 -12.52 4.13 8.79
C PRO A 168 -12.87 2.76 8.17
N ALA A 169 -13.36 2.72 6.92
CA ALA A 169 -13.75 1.49 6.24
C ALA A 169 -12.58 0.79 5.52
N GLY A 170 -11.52 1.54 5.17
CA GLY A 170 -10.42 1.03 4.35
C GLY A 170 -9.64 2.15 3.65
N LEU A 171 -8.66 1.73 2.86
CA LEU A 171 -7.96 2.59 1.92
C LEU A 171 -8.81 2.75 0.66
N ALA A 172 -9.38 3.94 0.48
CA ALA A 172 -10.08 4.34 -0.72
C ALA A 172 -9.07 4.77 -1.79
N VAL A 173 -9.13 4.10 -2.94
CA VAL A 173 -8.36 4.40 -4.15
C VAL A 173 -9.33 4.96 -5.17
N THR A 174 -9.19 6.24 -5.49
CA THR A 174 -9.93 6.84 -6.59
C THR A 174 -9.39 6.29 -7.90
N LEU A 175 -10.27 5.89 -8.80
CA LEU A 175 -9.95 5.36 -10.12
C LEU A 175 -10.54 6.30 -11.15
N VAL A 176 -9.70 6.92 -11.95
CA VAL A 176 -10.10 7.86 -12.99
C VAL A 176 -10.01 7.16 -14.35
N PRO A 177 -11.03 7.28 -15.21
CA PRO A 177 -10.96 6.74 -16.57
C PRO A 177 -9.75 7.29 -17.30
N GLN A 178 -8.94 6.41 -17.87
CA GLN A 178 -7.90 6.80 -18.81
C GLN A 178 -8.60 7.16 -20.12
N ALA A 179 -8.49 8.42 -20.56
CA ALA A 179 -8.95 8.81 -21.89
C ALA A 179 -8.28 7.91 -22.94
N ALA A 180 -9.07 7.43 -23.92
CA ALA A 180 -8.51 6.67 -25.03
C ALA A 180 -7.46 7.54 -25.75
N PRO A 181 -6.28 6.98 -26.11
CA PRO A 181 -5.27 7.70 -26.87
C PRO A 181 -5.76 8.06 -28.28
#